data_AF-A0AAU9JVR9-F1
#
_entry.id   AF-A0AAU9JVR9-F1
#
_cell.length_a   1.000
_cell.length_b   1.000
_cell.length_c   1.000
_cell.angle_alpha   90.00
_cell.angle_beta   90.00
_cell.angle_gamma   90.00
#
_symmetry.space_group_name_H-M   'P 1'
#
loop_
_entity.id
_entity.type
_entity.pdbx_description
1 polymer ?
#
loop_
_entity_poly.entity_id
_entity_poly.type
_entity_poly.pdbx_seq_one_letter_code
_entity_poly.pdbx_strand_id
1 'polypeptide(L)'
;MIGTNIGVIVYVIEEVTHTNSLNVFSHLGQIMFYIGSTANIVRSINIEIEQEIYNLTRDSGYYSQNIDDLSVLQQTLLSGKSQWNHCPSSAIVTENIIPLWEFDMGKPYLKKYNLYDTITNFIIHGQSLLKYAKQKKSDIYMNRNGLW
;
A
#
# COMPACT_ATOMS: atom_id res chain seq x y z
N MET A 1 -38.56 30.38 9.76
CA MET A 1 -38.52 28.93 10.05
C MET A 1 -37.98 28.10 8.88
N ILE A 2 -38.41 28.32 7.63
CA ILE A 2 -37.87 27.55 6.48
C ILE A 2 -36.39 27.85 6.23
N GLY A 3 -35.96 29.13 6.27
CA GLY A 3 -34.56 29.51 6.05
C GLY A 3 -33.58 28.96 7.09
N THR A 4 -33.97 28.92 8.37
CA THR A 4 -33.18 28.30 9.44
C THR A 4 -33.06 26.79 9.26
N ASN A 5 -34.12 26.12 8.79
CA ASN A 5 -34.08 24.68 8.52
C ASN A 5 -33.17 24.35 7.33
N ILE A 6 -33.17 25.20 6.28
CA ILE A 6 -32.26 25.07 5.14
C ILE A 6 -30.81 25.28 5.60
N GLY A 7 -30.54 26.30 6.42
CA GLY A 7 -29.21 26.57 6.96
C GLY A 7 -28.63 25.42 7.79
N VAL A 8 -29.46 24.79 8.64
CA VAL A 8 -29.06 23.59 9.40
C VAL A 8 -28.75 22.42 8.49
N ILE A 9 -29.55 22.19 7.44
CA ILE A 9 -29.31 21.09 6.49
C ILE A 9 -28.00 21.32 5.73
N VAL A 10 -27.72 22.54 5.26
CA VAL A 10 -26.46 22.87 4.58
C VAL A 10 -25.27 22.64 5.50
N TYR A 11 -25.34 23.13 6.74
CA TYR A 11 -24.28 22.92 7.73
C TYR A 11 -24.03 21.43 8.02
N VAL A 12 -25.09 20.62 8.20
CA VAL A 12 -24.95 19.17 8.42
C VAL A 12 -24.34 18.48 7.19
N ILE A 13 -24.73 18.88 5.98
CA ILE A 13 -24.14 18.34 4.74
C ILE A 13 -22.65 18.68 4.66
N GLU A 14 -22.27 19.91 4.98
CA GLU A 14 -20.86 20.33 5.01
C GLU A 14 -20.07 19.53 6.04
N GLU A 15 -20.58 19.35 7.26
CA GLU A 15 -19.90 18.63 8.33
C GLU A 15 -19.78 17.12 8.05
N VAL A 16 -20.81 16.51 7.46
CA VAL A 16 -20.78 15.12 6.97
C VAL A 16 -19.73 14.98 5.86
N THR A 17 -19.66 15.94 4.95
CA THR A 17 -18.68 15.94 3.84
C THR A 17 -17.26 16.09 4.37
N HIS A 18 -17.04 16.99 5.34
CA HIS A 18 -15.75 17.18 6.00
C HIS A 18 -15.31 15.94 6.79
N THR A 19 -16.24 15.29 7.50
CA THR A 19 -15.94 14.04 8.23
C THR A 19 -15.55 12.90 7.26
N ASN A 20 -16.24 12.80 6.12
CA ASN A 20 -15.91 11.81 5.09
C ASN A 20 -14.51 12.06 4.49
N SER A 21 -14.14 13.32 4.23
CA SER A 21 -12.82 13.66 3.70
C SER A 21 -11.70 13.42 4.71
N LEU A 22 -11.95 13.61 6.02
CA LEU A 22 -11.01 13.24 7.09
C LEU A 22 -10.78 11.73 7.19
N ASN A 23 -11.84 10.93 7.10
CA ASN A 23 -11.73 9.46 7.11
C ASN A 23 -10.90 8.96 5.91
N VAL A 24 -11.16 9.56 4.75
CA VAL A 24 -10.39 9.37 3.52
C VAL A 24 -8.89 9.72 3.72
N PHE A 25 -8.59 10.86 4.33
CA PHE A 25 -7.20 11.24 4.63
C PHE A 25 -6.52 10.28 5.61
N SER A 26 -7.27 9.76 6.59
CA SER A 26 -6.81 8.71 7.51
C SER A 26 -6.40 7.43 6.75
N HIS A 27 -7.21 6.99 5.77
CA HIS A 27 -6.87 5.85 4.93
C HIS A 27 -5.59 6.08 4.10
N LEU A 28 -5.36 7.29 3.56
CA LEU A 28 -4.09 7.63 2.92
C LEU A 28 -2.91 7.54 3.89
N GLY A 29 -3.08 8.04 5.11
CA GLY A 29 -2.09 7.93 6.19
C GLY A 29 -1.73 6.48 6.49
N GLN A 30 -2.74 5.60 6.58
CA GLN A 30 -2.55 4.17 6.80
C GLN A 30 -1.83 3.51 5.63
N ILE A 31 -2.20 3.82 4.39
CA ILE A 31 -1.50 3.32 3.19
C ILE A 31 -0.03 3.71 3.23
N MET A 32 0.28 4.98 3.50
CA MET A 32 1.66 5.47 3.60
C MET A 32 2.43 4.74 4.71
N PHE A 33 1.80 4.53 5.86
CA PHE A 33 2.38 3.78 6.98
C PHE A 33 2.71 2.34 6.57
N TYR A 34 1.76 1.62 5.96
CA TYR A 34 1.98 0.21 5.56
C TYR A 34 3.00 0.07 4.44
N ILE A 35 3.02 0.97 3.46
CA ILE A 35 4.06 1.00 2.41
C ILE A 35 5.44 1.20 3.06
N GLY A 36 5.58 2.20 3.94
CA GLY A 36 6.84 2.50 4.61
C GLY A 36 7.33 1.37 5.51
N SER A 37 6.42 0.78 6.29
CA SER A 37 6.69 -0.38 7.14
C SER A 37 7.15 -1.58 6.30
N THR A 38 6.44 -1.86 5.20
CA THR A 38 6.79 -2.94 4.27
C THR A 38 8.15 -2.72 3.62
N ALA A 39 8.47 -1.49 3.18
CA ALA A 39 9.77 -1.16 2.61
C ALA A 39 10.92 -1.36 3.61
N ASN A 40 10.72 -0.99 4.89
CA ASN A 40 11.69 -1.24 5.94
C ASN A 40 11.91 -2.75 6.15
N ILE A 41 10.84 -3.54 6.18
CA ILE A 41 10.94 -5.00 6.29
C ILE A 41 11.67 -5.60 5.09
N VAL A 42 11.37 -5.16 3.85
CA VAL A 42 12.13 -5.58 2.65
C VAL A 42 13.62 -5.31 2.82
N ARG A 43 13.97 -4.12 3.31
CA ARG A 43 15.38 -3.78 3.52
C ARG A 43 16.02 -4.68 4.57
N SER A 44 15.34 -4.96 5.68
CA SER A 44 15.81 -5.91 6.69
C SER A 44 16.03 -7.31 6.10
N ILE A 45 15.05 -7.83 5.34
CA ILE A 45 15.15 -9.12 4.64
C ILE A 45 16.36 -9.13 3.69
N ASN A 46 16.59 -8.05 2.95
CA ASN A 46 17.73 -7.96 2.04
C ASN A 46 19.07 -8.00 2.79
N ILE A 47 19.20 -7.29 3.91
CA ILE A 47 20.41 -7.32 4.76
C ILE A 47 20.61 -8.73 5.33
N GLU A 48 19.55 -9.37 5.81
CA GLU A 48 19.59 -10.75 6.32
C GLU A 48 20.10 -11.74 5.27
N ILE A 49 19.60 -11.62 4.03
CA ILE A 49 20.05 -12.44 2.91
C ILE A 49 21.53 -12.17 2.57
N GLU A 50 21.93 -10.90 2.48
CA GLU A 50 23.31 -10.50 2.17
C GLU A 50 24.32 -10.95 3.25
N GLN A 51 23.91 -10.96 4.52
CA GLN A 51 24.77 -11.35 5.65
C GLN A 51 24.66 -12.84 6.01
N GLU A 52 23.78 -13.59 5.35
CA GLU A 52 23.43 -14.98 5.67
C GLU A 52 22.95 -15.19 7.14
N ILE A 53 22.38 -14.16 7.76
CA ILE A 53 21.81 -14.16 9.11
C ILE A 53 20.30 -14.27 8.96
N TYR A 54 19.72 -15.42 9.28
CA TYR A 54 18.32 -15.71 8.96
C TYR A 54 17.41 -15.71 10.20
N ASN A 55 16.83 -14.55 10.51
CA ASN A 55 15.77 -14.37 11.51
C ASN A 55 14.41 -14.02 10.89
N LEU A 56 14.23 -14.30 9.59
CA LEU A 56 13.01 -14.12 8.77
C LEU A 56 11.65 -14.50 9.39
N THR A 57 11.59 -15.26 10.48
CA THR A 57 10.34 -15.84 11.01
C THR A 57 9.41 -14.79 11.61
N ARG A 58 9.95 -13.72 12.22
CA ARG A 58 9.13 -12.63 12.78
C ARG A 58 8.76 -11.60 11.72
N ASP A 59 9.72 -11.23 10.89
CA ASP A 59 9.56 -10.15 9.92
C ASP A 59 8.68 -10.54 8.72
N SER A 60 8.70 -11.81 8.31
CA SER A 60 7.82 -12.30 7.23
C SER A 60 6.34 -12.34 7.60
N GLY A 61 6.01 -12.46 8.90
CA GLY A 61 4.63 -12.40 9.40
C GLY A 61 4.06 -10.98 9.31
N TYR A 62 4.80 -9.99 9.85
CA TYR A 62 4.41 -8.58 9.76
C TYR A 62 4.37 -8.09 8.31
N TYR A 63 5.29 -8.56 7.47
CA TYR A 63 5.27 -8.28 6.04
C TYR A 63 3.96 -8.74 5.38
N SER A 64 3.58 -10.00 5.61
CA SER A 64 2.34 -10.57 5.06
C SER A 64 1.13 -9.77 5.52
N GLN A 65 1.08 -9.44 6.82
CA GLN A 65 -0.02 -8.67 7.38
C GLN A 65 -0.13 -7.27 6.78
N ASN A 66 1.00 -6.57 6.57
CA ASN A 66 0.96 -5.27 5.90
C ASN A 66 0.43 -5.36 4.46
N ILE A 67 0.76 -6.44 3.73
CA ILE A 67 0.26 -6.66 2.36
C ILE A 67 -1.24 -6.95 2.36
N ASP A 68 -1.73 -7.72 3.34
CA ASP A 68 -3.15 -8.01 3.51
C ASP A 68 -3.92 -6.74 3.89
N ASP A 69 -3.42 -5.95 4.84
CA ASP A 69 -3.99 -4.67 5.26
C ASP A 69 -4.03 -3.66 4.10
N LEU A 70 -2.98 -3.60 3.28
CA LEU A 70 -2.96 -2.80 2.04
C LEU A 70 -4.02 -3.25 1.04
N SER A 71 -4.26 -4.56 0.92
CA SER A 71 -5.31 -5.10 0.04
C SER A 71 -6.71 -4.68 0.50
N VAL A 72 -6.96 -4.64 1.82
CA VAL A 72 -8.21 -4.14 2.40
C VAL A 72 -8.37 -2.65 2.12
N LEU A 73 -7.33 -1.84 2.39
CA LEU A 73 -7.36 -0.39 2.17
C LEU A 73 -7.52 -0.02 0.70
N GLN A 74 -6.96 -0.83 -0.20
CA GLN A 74 -7.14 -0.68 -1.64
C GLN A 74 -8.62 -0.83 -2.06
N GLN A 75 -9.34 -1.79 -1.48
CA GLN A 75 -10.78 -1.97 -1.74
C GLN A 75 -11.60 -0.80 -1.17
N THR A 76 -11.21 -0.27 -0.01
CA THR A 76 -11.85 0.91 0.59
C THR A 76 -11.64 2.17 -0.26
N LEU A 77 -10.48 2.32 -0.88
CA LEU A 77 -10.19 3.41 -1.83
C LEU A 77 -11.15 3.42 -3.03
N LEU A 78 -11.40 2.25 -3.64
CA LEU A 78 -12.32 2.14 -4.78
C LEU A 78 -13.78 2.41 -4.42
N SER A 79 -14.23 1.86 -3.28
CA SER A 79 -15.62 2.01 -2.84
C SER A 79 -15.94 3.44 -2.37
N GLY A 80 -14.94 4.18 -1.89
CA GLY A 80 -15.08 5.57 -1.49
C GLY A 80 -15.04 6.61 -2.61
N LYS A 81 -14.85 6.23 -3.89
CA LYS A 81 -14.53 7.15 -5.03
C LYS A 81 -15.38 8.43 -5.11
N SER A 82 -16.67 8.39 -4.76
CA SER A 82 -17.54 9.58 -4.76
C SER A 82 -17.21 10.59 -3.65
N GLN A 83 -16.66 10.14 -2.52
CA GLN A 83 -16.26 10.96 -1.38
C GLN A 83 -14.97 11.75 -1.66
N TRP A 84 -14.20 11.32 -2.66
CA TRP A 84 -12.92 11.93 -3.05
C TRP A 84 -13.10 13.20 -3.88
N ASN A 85 -14.13 13.29 -4.71
CA ASN A 85 -14.33 14.39 -5.68
C ASN A 85 -14.37 15.80 -5.06
N HIS A 86 -14.55 15.91 -3.74
CA HIS A 86 -14.60 17.18 -3.02
C HIS A 86 -13.23 17.66 -2.50
N CYS A 87 -12.17 16.85 -2.61
CA CYS A 87 -10.81 17.20 -2.17
C CYS A 87 -9.87 17.30 -3.39
N PRO A 88 -9.27 18.46 -3.71
CA PRO A 88 -8.35 18.59 -4.85
C PRO A 88 -7.18 17.60 -4.83
N SER A 89 -6.73 17.21 -3.63
CA SER A 89 -5.68 16.19 -3.44
C SER A 89 -6.11 14.78 -3.83
N SER A 90 -7.39 14.55 -4.12
CA SER A 90 -7.92 13.25 -4.50
C SER A 90 -7.63 12.84 -5.94
N ALA A 91 -7.14 13.76 -6.77
CA ALA A 91 -6.74 13.47 -8.14
C ALA A 91 -5.78 12.27 -8.20
N ILE A 92 -4.98 12.06 -7.15
CA ILE A 92 -4.09 10.91 -7.01
C ILE A 92 -4.80 9.55 -7.07
N VAL A 93 -6.06 9.47 -6.65
CA VAL A 93 -6.86 8.23 -6.64
C VAL A 93 -7.45 7.96 -8.02
N THR A 94 -7.80 9.01 -8.76
CA THR A 94 -8.58 8.90 -10.00
C THR A 94 -7.77 9.13 -11.27
N GLU A 95 -6.64 9.81 -11.16
CA GLU A 95 -5.79 10.21 -12.28
C GLU A 95 -4.43 9.53 -12.20
N ASN A 96 -3.88 9.22 -13.39
CA ASN A 96 -2.55 8.63 -13.50
C ASN A 96 -1.47 9.71 -13.35
N ILE A 97 -1.21 10.12 -12.12
CA ILE A 97 -0.27 11.20 -11.78
C ILE A 97 0.98 10.75 -11.02
N ILE A 98 0.96 9.55 -10.39
CA ILE A 98 2.09 9.01 -9.63
C ILE A 98 3.12 8.43 -10.62
N PRO A 99 4.35 8.95 -10.67
CA PRO A 99 5.40 8.37 -11.51
C PRO A 99 6.05 7.17 -10.82
N LEU A 100 6.00 6.00 -11.46
CA LEU A 100 6.74 4.80 -11.03
C LEU A 100 7.76 4.39 -12.09
N TRP A 101 8.90 3.93 -11.63
CA TRP A 101 9.91 3.30 -12.47
C TRP A 101 9.56 1.84 -12.72
N GLU A 102 9.49 1.46 -13.99
CA GLU A 102 9.30 0.09 -14.44
C GLU A 102 10.49 -0.37 -15.25
N PHE A 103 10.67 -1.69 -15.32
CA PHE A 103 11.71 -2.33 -16.10
C PHE A 103 11.06 -3.24 -17.13
N ASP A 104 11.16 -2.86 -18.40
CA ASP A 104 10.77 -3.71 -19.54
C ASP A 104 11.98 -3.88 -20.45
N MET A 105 12.21 -5.10 -20.92
CA MET A 105 13.33 -5.48 -21.79
C MET A 105 14.70 -4.93 -21.33
N GLY A 106 14.93 -4.88 -20.00
CA GLY A 106 16.19 -4.44 -19.41
C GLY A 106 16.45 -2.94 -19.38
N LYS A 107 15.45 -2.09 -19.69
CA LYS A 107 15.58 -0.62 -19.62
C LYS A 107 14.58 -0.02 -18.63
N PRO A 108 15.02 0.87 -17.73
CA PRO A 108 14.10 1.60 -16.86
C PRO A 108 13.32 2.61 -17.69
N TYR A 109 12.00 2.66 -17.50
CA TYR A 109 11.14 3.71 -18.03
C TYR A 109 10.17 4.18 -16.95
N LEU A 110 9.69 5.41 -17.12
CA LEU A 110 8.81 6.04 -16.16
C LEU A 110 7.37 5.95 -16.67
N LYS A 111 6.49 5.32 -15.89
CA LYS A 111 5.07 5.20 -16.21
C LYS A 111 4.24 5.84 -15.11
N LYS A 112 3.17 6.51 -15.50
CA LYS A 112 2.26 7.15 -14.53
C LYS A 112 1.12 6.23 -14.16
N TYR A 113 0.82 6.21 -12.88
CA TYR A 113 -0.20 5.39 -12.24
C TYR A 113 -1.09 6.25 -11.35
N ASN A 114 -2.31 5.80 -11.11
CA ASN A 114 -3.12 6.29 -10.01
C ASN A 114 -2.73 5.52 -8.73
N LEU A 115 -3.26 5.96 -7.59
CA LEU A 115 -2.98 5.35 -6.29
C LEU A 115 -3.41 3.89 -6.23
N TYR A 116 -4.56 3.55 -6.83
CA TYR A 116 -5.07 2.19 -6.84
C TYR A 116 -4.12 1.23 -7.57
N ASP A 117 -3.67 1.60 -8.77
CA ASP A 117 -2.74 0.81 -9.57
C ASP A 117 -1.36 0.75 -8.90
N THR A 118 -0.93 1.84 -8.25
CA THR A 118 0.32 1.88 -7.49
C THR A 118 0.30 0.87 -6.34
N ILE A 119 -0.79 0.83 -5.56
CA ILE A 119 -0.97 -0.15 -4.48
C ILE A 119 -1.08 -1.56 -5.06
N THR A 120 -1.74 -1.75 -6.22
CA THR A 120 -1.81 -3.04 -6.91
C THR A 120 -0.42 -3.57 -7.23
N ASN A 121 0.40 -2.76 -7.88
CA ASN A 121 1.77 -3.10 -8.24
C ASN A 121 2.60 -3.42 -6.98
N PHE A 122 2.44 -2.61 -5.93
CA PHE A 122 3.13 -2.84 -4.66
C PHE A 122 2.76 -4.20 -4.04
N ILE A 123 1.47 -4.55 -4.02
CA ILE A 123 0.98 -5.84 -3.51
C ILE A 123 1.53 -7.00 -4.34
N ILE A 124 1.42 -6.94 -5.67
CA ILE A 124 1.88 -8.02 -6.58
C ILE A 124 3.38 -8.26 -6.42
N HIS A 125 4.19 -7.19 -6.46
CA HIS A 125 5.63 -7.30 -6.29
C HIS A 125 6.00 -7.73 -4.87
N GLY A 126 5.27 -7.26 -3.86
CA GLY A 126 5.51 -7.64 -2.48
C GLY A 126 5.25 -9.12 -2.21
N GLN A 127 4.14 -9.67 -2.72
CA GLN A 127 3.83 -11.11 -2.64
C GLN A 127 4.90 -11.95 -3.35
N SER A 128 5.38 -11.49 -4.51
CA SER A 128 6.45 -12.16 -5.27
C SER A 128 7.76 -12.21 -4.49
N LEU A 129 8.14 -11.09 -3.85
CA LEU A 129 9.31 -11.01 -2.99
C LEU A 129 9.20 -11.93 -1.78
N LEU A 130 8.04 -11.97 -1.11
CA LEU A 130 7.82 -12.85 0.03
C LEU A 130 7.98 -14.32 -0.34
N LYS A 131 7.48 -14.71 -1.52
CA LYS A 131 7.66 -16.07 -2.06
C LYS A 131 9.14 -16.36 -2.30
N TYR A 132 9.87 -15.43 -2.92
CA TYR A 132 11.31 -15.55 -3.15
C TYR A 132 12.10 -15.69 -1.84
N ALA A 133 11.85 -14.83 -0.86
CA ALA A 133 12.53 -14.85 0.44
C ALA A 133 12.30 -16.18 1.19
N LYS A 134 11.08 -16.72 1.16
CA LYS A 134 10.75 -18.03 1.74
C LYS A 134 11.48 -19.17 1.04
N GLN A 135 11.56 -19.15 -0.29
CA GLN A 135 12.30 -20.16 -1.06
C GLN A 135 13.79 -20.09 -0.74
N LYS A 136 14.39 -18.89 -0.77
CA LYS A 136 15.82 -18.73 -0.48
C LYS A 136 16.20 -19.19 0.91
N LYS A 137 15.34 -18.93 1.90
CA LYS A 137 15.47 -19.49 3.25
C LYS A 137 15.60 -21.01 3.19
N SER A 138 14.63 -21.69 2.55
CA SER A 138 14.61 -23.15 2.42
C SER A 138 15.89 -23.71 1.79
N ASP A 139 16.34 -23.15 0.67
CA ASP A 139 17.54 -23.59 -0.04
C ASP A 139 18.78 -23.56 0.88
N ILE A 140 18.91 -22.50 1.68
CA ILE A 140 20.06 -22.30 2.57
C ILE A 140 20.00 -23.25 3.76
N TYR A 141 18.82 -23.54 4.31
CA TYR A 141 18.66 -24.57 5.35
C TYR A 141 19.04 -25.96 4.84
N MET A 142 18.62 -26.33 3.62
CA MET A 142 18.99 -27.62 3.01
C MET A 142 20.51 -27.70 2.78
N ASN A 143 21.12 -26.62 2.30
CA ASN A 143 22.56 -26.55 2.08
C ASN A 143 23.37 -26.69 3.39
N ARG A 144 22.97 -25.97 4.45
CA ARG A 144 23.66 -26.00 5.75
C ARG A 144 23.53 -27.36 6.46
N ASN A 145 22.45 -28.10 6.21
CA ASN A 145 22.20 -29.40 6.84
C ASN A 145 22.60 -30.60 5.98
N GLY A 146 23.19 -30.39 4.80
CA GLY A 146 23.59 -31.48 3.90
C GLY A 146 22.42 -32.34 3.41
N LEU A 147 21.20 -31.80 3.39
CA LEU A 147 20.00 -32.46 2.91
C LEU A 147 19.86 -32.14 1.41
N TRP A 148 20.59 -32.87 0.57
CA TRP A 148 20.48 -32.83 -0.89
C TRP A 148 20.12 -34.21 -1.42
#